data_AF-W5N6H6-F1
#
_entry.id   AF-W5N6H6-F1
#
_cell.length_a   1.000
_cell.length_b   1.000
_cell.length_c   1.000
_cell.angle_alpha   90.00
_cell.angle_beta   90.00
_cell.angle_gamma   90.00
#
_symmetry.space_group_name_H-M   'P 1'
#
loop_
_entity.id
_entity.type
_entity.pdbx_description
1 polymer ?
#
loop_
_entity_poly.entity_id
_entity_poly.type
_entity_poly.pdbx_seq_one_letter_code
_entity_poly.pdbx_strand_id
1 'polypeptide(L)'
;METEVDIVEFKVPVENDKTLFIWNILPTFSEAYIYDRIFKHFSVFGALFSLRVRANASVAEPGFYAIVKFFSAAQACWAQEATDGRGLFQDKPLKVRLCTRQNPAFCQTVRCLSSAKCQELANYYLGFNGWSSRVVTLHDISITDNAGLLPLGTETQAVSLKYGCIVELMFTKHGVSCRGVGVAEELLENNPGMFL
;
A
#
# COMPACT_ATOMS: atom_id res chain seq x y z
N MET A 1 31.32 4.26 0.50
CA MET A 1 29.99 3.67 0.29
C MET A 1 29.12 4.81 -0.19
N GLU A 2 28.82 4.85 -1.48
CA GLU A 2 27.79 5.76 -1.98
C GLU A 2 26.48 5.31 -1.34
N THR A 3 25.82 6.20 -0.62
CA THR A 3 24.49 5.93 -0.09
C THR A 3 23.57 5.84 -1.28
N GLU A 4 23.24 4.63 -1.71
CA GLU A 4 22.24 4.40 -2.74
C GLU A 4 20.88 4.82 -2.15
N VAL A 5 20.49 6.07 -2.42
CA VAL A 5 19.24 6.63 -1.91
C VAL A 5 18.11 6.08 -2.77
N ASP A 6 17.28 5.25 -2.17
CA ASP A 6 16.08 4.73 -2.80
C ASP A 6 14.84 5.55 -2.39
N ILE A 7 13.97 5.84 -3.36
CA ILE A 7 12.76 6.64 -3.14
C ILE A 7 11.57 5.70 -3.04
N VAL A 8 10.99 5.62 -1.85
CA VAL A 8 9.78 4.84 -1.59
C VAL A 8 8.55 5.74 -1.67
N GLU A 9 7.72 5.53 -2.69
CA GLU A 9 6.47 6.26 -2.83
C GLU A 9 5.33 5.63 -2.02
N PHE A 10 4.45 6.46 -1.45
CA PHE A 10 3.24 6.05 -0.74
C PHE A 10 2.10 5.73 -1.73
N LYS A 11 2.38 4.84 -2.67
CA LYS A 11 1.45 4.40 -3.73
C LYS A 11 1.36 2.89 -3.77
N VAL A 12 0.27 2.38 -4.34
CA VAL A 12 0.16 0.94 -4.61
C VAL A 12 1.22 0.56 -5.65
N PRO A 13 2.16 -0.34 -5.33
CA PRO A 13 3.15 -0.77 -6.31
C PRO A 13 2.42 -1.53 -7.42
N VAL A 14 2.62 -1.13 -8.67
CA VAL A 14 1.99 -1.73 -9.86
C VAL A 14 3.01 -2.49 -10.70
N GLU A 15 4.29 -2.18 -10.51
CA GLU A 15 5.42 -2.71 -11.23
C GLU A 15 5.74 -4.15 -10.78
N ASN A 16 6.27 -4.95 -11.70
CA ASN A 16 6.55 -6.36 -11.45
C ASN A 16 7.95 -6.61 -10.91
N ASP A 17 8.88 -5.67 -11.15
CA ASP A 17 10.21 -5.62 -10.53
C ASP A 17 10.15 -5.40 -9.00
N LYS A 18 8.96 -5.12 -8.46
CA LYS A 18 8.67 -5.09 -7.02
C LYS A 18 8.07 -6.40 -6.49
N THR A 19 7.83 -7.39 -7.34
CA THR A 19 7.13 -8.62 -6.97
C THR A 19 8.03 -9.84 -7.13
N LEU A 20 8.17 -10.63 -6.07
CA LEU A 20 8.89 -11.90 -6.05
C LEU A 20 7.92 -13.07 -6.04
N PHE A 21 8.21 -14.05 -6.90
CA PHE A 21 7.59 -15.36 -6.90
C PHE A 21 8.55 -16.36 -6.23
N ILE A 22 8.06 -17.00 -5.18
CA ILE A 22 8.80 -17.97 -4.36
C ILE A 22 8.13 -19.32 -4.51
N TRP A 23 8.89 -20.34 -4.88
CA TRP A 23 8.38 -21.71 -5.00
C TRP A 23 9.39 -22.74 -4.48
N ASN A 24 9.02 -24.01 -4.60
CA ASN A 24 9.72 -25.15 -3.98
C ASN A 24 9.59 -25.16 -2.44
N ILE A 25 8.48 -24.63 -1.92
CA ILE A 25 8.16 -24.68 -0.48
C ILE A 25 7.52 -26.04 -0.19
N LEU A 26 8.10 -26.76 0.77
CA LEU A 26 7.65 -28.10 1.14
C LEU A 26 6.29 -28.06 1.85
N PRO A 27 5.45 -29.10 1.67
CA PRO A 27 4.16 -29.22 2.35
C PRO A 27 4.30 -29.68 3.82
N THR A 28 5.49 -29.60 4.40
CA THR A 28 5.80 -30.06 5.76
C THR A 28 5.27 -29.12 6.84
N PHE A 29 4.99 -27.87 6.48
CA PHE A 29 4.54 -26.83 7.41
C PHE A 29 3.15 -26.32 7.04
N SER A 30 2.45 -25.76 8.04
CA SER A 30 1.17 -25.09 7.80
C SER A 30 1.36 -23.79 7.02
N GLU A 31 0.32 -23.37 6.29
CA GLU A 31 0.32 -22.12 5.54
C GLU A 31 0.65 -20.90 6.41
N ALA A 32 0.11 -20.86 7.64
CA ALA A 32 0.37 -19.78 8.60
C ALA A 32 1.85 -19.73 9.04
N TYR A 33 2.48 -20.90 9.26
CA TYR A 33 3.89 -20.96 9.61
C TYR A 33 4.77 -20.49 8.44
N ILE A 34 4.45 -20.93 7.22
CA ILE A 34 5.15 -20.50 6.01
C ILE A 34 5.02 -18.98 5.84
N TYR A 35 3.81 -18.44 6.05
CA TYR A 35 3.56 -17.00 5.99
C TYR A 35 4.45 -16.23 6.98
N ASP A 36 4.46 -16.61 8.26
CA ASP A 36 5.29 -15.95 9.29
C ASP A 36 6.78 -16.00 8.93
N ARG A 37 7.27 -17.16 8.50
CA ARG A 37 8.68 -17.34 8.13
C ARG A 37 9.07 -16.51 6.92
N ILE A 38 8.26 -16.50 5.88
CA ILE A 38 8.54 -15.67 4.69
C ILE A 38 8.44 -14.20 5.06
N PHE A 39 7.41 -13.78 5.80
CA PHE A 39 7.27 -12.40 6.23
C PHE A 39 8.52 -11.93 6.98
N LYS A 40 8.95 -12.69 8.01
CA LYS A 40 10.10 -12.35 8.84
C LYS A 40 11.42 -12.28 8.07
N HIS A 41 11.66 -13.19 7.12
CA HIS A 41 12.90 -13.17 6.34
C HIS A 41 12.91 -12.03 5.31
N PHE A 42 11.78 -11.78 4.65
CA PHE A 42 11.71 -10.80 3.58
C PHE A 42 11.54 -9.36 4.10
N SER A 43 10.93 -9.18 5.27
CA SER A 43 10.80 -7.87 5.93
C SER A 43 12.12 -7.30 6.46
N VAL A 44 13.24 -8.01 6.34
CA VAL A 44 14.57 -7.47 6.68
C VAL A 44 15.13 -6.64 5.53
N PHE A 45 14.82 -7.02 4.29
CA PHE A 45 15.29 -6.32 3.09
C PHE A 45 14.51 -5.03 2.81
N GLY A 46 13.24 -4.98 3.24
CA GLY A 46 12.37 -3.88 2.90
C GLY A 46 10.93 -4.04 3.36
N ALA A 47 10.17 -2.95 3.28
CA ALA A 47 8.75 -2.96 3.59
C ALA A 47 7.97 -3.78 2.56
N LEU A 48 7.17 -4.73 3.05
CA LEU A 48 6.30 -5.55 2.21
C LEU A 48 4.95 -4.87 2.03
N PHE A 49 4.54 -4.64 0.78
CA PHE A 49 3.18 -4.22 0.46
C PHE A 49 2.18 -5.36 0.72
N SER A 50 2.51 -6.56 0.23
CA SER A 50 1.66 -7.75 0.40
C SER A 50 2.46 -9.04 0.36
N LEU A 51 2.04 -10.02 1.16
CA LEU A 51 2.49 -11.40 1.10
C LEU A 51 1.28 -12.31 0.95
N ARG A 52 1.32 -13.23 -0.01
CA ARG A 52 0.30 -14.26 -0.20
C ARG A 52 0.99 -15.62 -0.29
N VAL A 53 0.56 -16.57 0.52
CA VAL A 53 0.99 -17.97 0.44
C VAL A 53 -0.19 -18.77 -0.09
N ARG A 54 0.06 -19.73 -0.97
CA ARG A 54 -0.97 -20.62 -1.52
C ARG A 54 -0.41 -22.02 -1.75
N ALA A 55 -1.27 -23.02 -1.61
CA ALA A 55 -0.94 -24.38 -2.00
C ALA A 55 -0.81 -24.50 -3.53
N ASN A 56 0.03 -25.42 -3.98
CA ASN A 56 0.12 -25.80 -5.38
C ASN A 56 -1.22 -26.38 -5.86
N ALA A 57 -1.51 -26.24 -7.16
CA ALA A 57 -2.67 -26.89 -7.76
C ALA A 57 -2.56 -28.41 -7.61
N SER A 58 -3.70 -29.11 -7.52
CA SER A 58 -3.77 -30.56 -7.32
C SER A 58 -3.08 -31.41 -8.40
N VAL A 59 -2.83 -30.82 -9.58
CA VAL A 59 -2.14 -31.45 -10.72
C VAL A 59 -0.61 -31.38 -10.58
N ALA A 60 -0.08 -30.52 -9.70
CA ALA A 60 1.34 -30.32 -9.48
C ALA A 60 1.83 -31.08 -8.23
N GLU A 61 3.15 -31.14 -8.03
CA GLU A 61 3.73 -31.73 -6.83
C GLU A 61 3.21 -31.04 -5.55
N PRO A 62 2.91 -31.80 -4.48
CA PRO A 62 2.44 -31.25 -3.21
C PRO A 62 3.44 -30.22 -2.66
N GLY A 63 2.94 -29.03 -2.33
CA GLY A 63 3.78 -27.95 -1.83
C GLY A 63 3.05 -26.62 -1.84
N PHE A 64 3.81 -25.56 -1.57
CA PHE A 64 3.32 -24.20 -1.55
C PHE A 64 4.15 -23.31 -2.47
N TYR A 65 3.54 -22.20 -2.87
CA TYR A 65 4.22 -21.05 -3.44
C TYR A 65 3.79 -19.79 -2.71
N ALA A 66 4.63 -18.77 -2.78
CA ALA A 66 4.34 -17.47 -2.21
C ALA A 66 4.61 -16.35 -3.22
N ILE A 67 3.83 -15.29 -3.10
CA ILE A 67 4.00 -14.05 -3.85
C ILE A 67 4.25 -12.95 -2.82
N VAL A 68 5.45 -12.38 -2.86
CA VAL A 68 5.86 -11.25 -2.02
C VAL A 68 5.92 -10.02 -2.89
N LYS A 69 5.29 -8.92 -2.46
CA LYS A 69 5.37 -7.63 -3.14
C LYS A 69 5.97 -6.59 -2.21
N PHE A 70 7.02 -5.93 -2.65
CA PHE A 70 7.71 -4.84 -1.98
C PHE A 70 7.16 -3.49 -2.43
N PHE A 71 7.46 -2.45 -1.65
CA PHE A 71 7.28 -1.07 -2.10
C PHE A 71 8.41 -0.59 -3.02
N SER A 72 9.61 -1.15 -2.87
CA SER A 72 10.81 -0.79 -3.63
C SER A 72 11.27 -1.93 -4.55
N ALA A 73 11.68 -1.56 -5.77
CA ALA A 73 12.26 -2.49 -6.74
C ALA A 73 13.71 -2.86 -6.35
N ALA A 74 14.48 -1.91 -5.81
CA ALA A 74 15.84 -2.16 -5.33
C ALA A 74 15.83 -3.18 -4.19
N GLN A 75 14.92 -3.03 -3.22
CA GLN A 75 14.76 -3.97 -2.11
C GLN A 75 14.30 -5.36 -2.59
N ALA A 76 13.39 -5.42 -3.56
CA ALA A 76 12.95 -6.69 -4.15
C ALA A 76 14.10 -7.41 -4.87
N CYS A 77 14.90 -6.67 -5.65
CA CYS A 77 16.08 -7.21 -6.33
C CYS A 77 17.09 -7.76 -5.32
N TRP A 78 17.43 -6.95 -4.30
CA TRP A 78 18.36 -7.37 -3.26
C TRP A 78 17.87 -8.60 -2.49
N ALA A 79 16.57 -8.64 -2.14
CA ALA A 79 15.97 -9.80 -1.51
C ALA A 79 16.06 -11.05 -2.39
N GLN A 80 15.86 -10.93 -3.70
CA GLN A 80 15.99 -12.05 -4.64
C GLN A 80 17.42 -12.59 -4.66
N GLU A 81 18.42 -11.72 -4.86
CA GLU A 81 19.83 -12.11 -4.92
C GLU A 81 20.31 -12.78 -3.62
N ALA A 82 19.81 -12.29 -2.48
CA ALA A 82 20.18 -12.82 -1.18
C ALA A 82 19.50 -14.16 -0.84
N THR A 83 18.36 -14.49 -1.47
CA THR A 83 17.51 -15.64 -1.05
C THR A 83 17.35 -16.74 -2.10
N ASP A 84 17.58 -16.46 -3.39
CA ASP A 84 17.48 -17.48 -4.45
C ASP A 84 18.48 -18.62 -4.20
N GLY A 85 18.00 -19.86 -4.26
CA GLY A 85 18.80 -21.06 -4.05
C GLY A 85 19.19 -21.32 -2.59
N ARG A 86 18.65 -20.60 -1.60
CA ARG A 86 18.96 -20.80 -0.17
C ARG A 86 17.85 -21.54 0.58
N GLY A 87 18.24 -22.34 1.56
CA GLY A 87 17.31 -22.94 2.54
C GLY A 87 17.04 -21.96 3.68
N LEU A 88 15.90 -21.25 3.64
CA LEU A 88 15.58 -20.24 4.66
C LEU A 88 15.03 -20.85 5.95
N PHE A 89 14.05 -21.74 5.83
CA PHE A 89 13.36 -22.39 6.96
C PHE A 89 13.10 -23.89 6.71
N GLN A 90 13.71 -24.42 5.65
CA GLN A 90 13.63 -25.82 5.22
C GLN A 90 14.95 -26.21 4.57
N ASP A 91 15.27 -27.51 4.59
CA ASP A 91 16.54 -28.01 4.05
C ASP A 91 16.63 -27.91 2.52
N LYS A 92 15.49 -28.02 1.82
CA LYS A 92 15.47 -27.84 0.36
C LYS A 92 15.55 -26.35 0.01
N PRO A 93 16.41 -25.96 -0.95
CA PRO A 93 16.56 -24.56 -1.33
C PRO A 93 15.28 -24.01 -1.95
N LEU A 94 14.90 -22.80 -1.56
CA LEU A 94 13.81 -22.07 -2.18
C LEU A 94 14.28 -21.52 -3.53
N LYS A 95 13.34 -21.36 -4.45
CA LYS A 95 13.57 -20.68 -5.73
C LYS A 95 12.83 -19.36 -5.69
N VAL A 96 13.56 -18.27 -5.88
CA VAL A 96 13.05 -16.90 -5.77
C VAL A 96 13.36 -16.17 -7.05
N ARG A 97 12.33 -15.66 -7.74
CA ARG A 97 12.50 -14.85 -8.95
C ARG A 97 11.60 -13.63 -8.96
N LEU A 98 12.12 -12.55 -9.52
CA LEU A 98 11.32 -11.40 -9.89
C LEU A 98 10.27 -11.78 -10.94
N CYS A 99 9.06 -11.26 -10.77
CA CYS A 99 8.01 -11.42 -11.77
C CYS A 99 8.34 -10.60 -13.02
N THR A 100 8.35 -11.24 -14.18
CA THR A 100 8.61 -10.59 -15.47
C THR A 100 7.35 -10.32 -16.29
N ARG A 101 6.23 -10.98 -15.95
CA ARG A 101 4.97 -10.85 -16.69
C ARG A 101 4.19 -9.61 -16.25
N GLN A 102 4.07 -8.64 -17.15
CA GLN A 102 3.09 -7.57 -17.03
C GLN A 102 1.69 -8.13 -17.24
N ASN A 103 0.82 -7.94 -16.24
CA ASN A 103 -0.60 -8.13 -16.44
C ASN A 103 -1.17 -6.81 -17.01
N PRO A 104 -1.54 -6.74 -18.30
CA PRO A 104 -2.04 -5.51 -18.90
C PRO A 104 -3.33 -4.99 -18.26
N ALA A 105 -4.08 -5.84 -17.54
CA ALA A 105 -5.24 -5.42 -16.76
C ALA A 105 -4.87 -4.59 -15.51
N PHE A 106 -3.60 -4.61 -15.11
CA PHE A 106 -3.04 -3.86 -13.97
C PHE A 106 -2.25 -2.62 -14.40
N CYS A 107 -2.23 -2.28 -15.69
CA CYS A 107 -1.86 -0.95 -16.19
C CYS A 107 -2.96 0.08 -15.85
N GLN A 108 -3.42 0.04 -14.60
CA GLN A 108 -4.43 0.94 -14.08
C GLN A 108 -3.74 2.05 -13.30
N THR A 109 -4.36 3.22 -13.40
CA THR A 109 -4.07 4.47 -12.70
C THR A 109 -3.40 4.25 -11.35
N VAL A 110 -2.25 4.89 -11.14
CA VAL A 110 -1.52 4.88 -9.88
C VAL A 110 -2.48 5.25 -8.75
N ARG A 111 -2.80 4.28 -7.88
CA ARG A 111 -3.71 4.48 -6.75
C ARG A 111 -2.92 4.88 -5.52
N CYS A 112 -3.45 5.84 -4.77
CA CYS A 112 -2.97 6.16 -3.44
C CYS A 112 -3.13 4.96 -2.51
N LEU A 113 -2.23 4.82 -1.55
CA LEU A 113 -2.39 3.85 -0.47
C LEU A 113 -3.55 4.25 0.44
N SER A 114 -4.16 3.24 1.08
CA SER A 114 -5.10 3.49 2.17
C SER A 114 -4.38 4.13 3.35
N SER A 115 -5.12 4.88 4.18
CA SER A 115 -4.56 5.50 5.40
C SER A 115 -3.83 4.49 6.29
N ALA A 116 -4.40 3.30 6.47
CA ALA A 116 -3.78 2.21 7.23
C ALA A 116 -2.45 1.74 6.61
N LYS A 117 -2.37 1.57 5.29
CA LYS A 117 -1.13 1.18 4.60
C LYS A 117 -0.08 2.27 4.62
N CYS A 118 -0.47 3.53 4.55
CA CYS A 118 0.44 4.65 4.78
C CYS A 118 1.04 4.59 6.19
N GLN A 119 0.22 4.34 7.22
CA GLN A 119 0.68 4.22 8.60
C GLN A 119 1.65 3.07 8.79
N GLU A 120 1.35 1.88 8.25
CA GLU A 120 2.24 0.71 8.29
C GLU A 120 3.60 1.01 7.65
N LEU A 121 3.60 1.62 6.46
CA LEU A 121 4.82 1.95 5.74
C LEU A 121 5.67 3.00 6.47
N ALA A 122 5.02 4.05 6.99
CA ALA A 122 5.68 5.07 7.78
C ALA A 122 6.26 4.49 9.08
N ASN A 123 5.52 3.62 9.77
CA ASN A 123 5.99 2.95 10.97
C ASN A 123 7.17 2.02 10.70
N TYR A 124 7.22 1.36 9.54
CA TYR A 124 8.35 0.50 9.17
C TYR A 124 9.66 1.29 9.08
N TYR A 125 9.67 2.46 8.42
CA TYR A 125 10.90 3.24 8.22
C TYR A 125 11.22 4.24 9.34
N LEU A 126 10.21 4.90 9.88
CA LEU A 126 10.38 5.97 10.87
C LEU A 126 10.26 5.45 12.31
N GLY A 127 9.57 4.32 12.49
CA GLY A 127 9.19 3.75 13.78
C GLY A 127 7.88 4.35 14.32
N PHE A 128 7.21 3.62 15.22
CA PHE A 128 5.90 3.98 15.80
C PHE A 128 5.84 5.36 16.47
N ASN A 129 6.98 5.89 16.94
CA ASN A 129 7.09 7.23 17.55
C ASN A 129 8.00 8.17 16.75
N GLY A 130 8.42 7.78 15.54
CA GLY A 130 9.27 8.60 14.67
C GLY A 130 8.50 9.65 13.88
N TRP A 131 7.17 9.53 13.83
CA TRP A 131 6.31 10.44 13.10
C TRP A 131 4.96 10.60 13.78
N SER A 132 4.26 11.69 13.47
CA SER A 132 2.87 11.92 13.89
C SER A 132 2.15 12.79 12.88
N SER A 133 0.83 12.74 12.90
CA SER A 133 -0.05 13.52 12.02
C SER A 133 -1.05 14.30 12.87
N ARG A 134 -1.31 15.56 12.53
CA ARG A 134 -2.38 16.36 13.13
C ARG A 134 -3.13 17.16 12.09
N VAL A 135 -4.44 17.27 12.27
CA VAL A 135 -5.28 18.20 11.49
C VAL A 135 -5.04 19.60 12.03
N VAL A 136 -4.58 20.50 11.16
CA VAL A 136 -4.32 21.91 11.49
C VAL A 136 -5.57 22.74 11.25
N THR A 137 -6.22 22.54 10.12
CA THR A 137 -7.47 23.23 9.78
C THR A 137 -8.43 22.30 9.05
N LEU A 138 -9.71 22.52 9.29
CA LEU A 138 -10.82 21.93 8.55
C LEU A 138 -11.79 23.07 8.22
N HIS A 139 -12.03 23.31 6.93
CA HIS A 139 -12.85 24.40 6.44
C HIS A 139 -13.94 23.86 5.53
N ASP A 140 -15.17 24.30 5.76
CA ASP A 140 -16.27 24.13 4.81
C ASP A 140 -16.04 25.07 3.63
N ILE A 141 -15.99 24.50 2.43
CA ILE A 141 -15.81 25.20 1.15
C ILE A 141 -17.01 24.99 0.20
N SER A 142 -18.13 24.45 0.71
CA SER A 142 -19.38 24.30 -0.06
C SER A 142 -19.92 25.63 -0.61
N ILE A 143 -19.69 26.73 0.11
CA ILE A 143 -20.21 28.07 -0.22
C ILE A 143 -19.53 28.67 -1.47
N THR A 144 -18.33 28.22 -1.83
CA THR A 144 -17.56 28.83 -2.92
C THR A 144 -18.04 28.43 -4.32
N ASP A 145 -18.72 27.28 -4.47
CA ASP A 145 -19.24 26.80 -5.77
C ASP A 145 -20.59 27.45 -6.17
N ASN A 146 -21.34 28.04 -5.23
CA ASN A 146 -22.66 28.64 -5.52
C ASN A 146 -22.62 30.11 -5.99
N ALA A 147 -21.44 30.74 -6.03
CA ALA A 147 -21.30 32.14 -6.46
C ALA A 147 -21.13 32.30 -7.99
N GLY A 148 -21.02 31.19 -8.76
CA GLY A 148 -20.63 31.24 -10.17
C GLY A 148 -21.74 31.00 -11.21
N LEU A 149 -22.81 30.28 -10.89
CA LEU A 149 -23.83 29.92 -11.87
C LEU A 149 -25.21 29.87 -11.21
N LEU A 150 -26.05 30.87 -11.50
CA LEU A 150 -27.49 30.76 -11.40
C LEU A 150 -28.00 29.97 -12.62
N PRO A 151 -28.65 28.81 -12.47
CA PRO A 151 -29.54 28.30 -13.50
C PRO A 151 -30.97 28.63 -13.08
N LEU A 152 -31.61 29.42 -13.94
CA LEU A 152 -33.04 29.61 -13.97
C LEU A 152 -33.71 28.23 -14.16
N GLY A 153 -34.47 27.78 -13.16
CA GLY A 153 -35.51 26.76 -13.32
C GLY A 153 -35.08 25.30 -13.24
N THR A 154 -35.95 24.52 -12.58
CA THR A 154 -36.04 23.05 -12.45
C THR A 154 -35.36 22.39 -11.25
N GLU A 155 -36.23 21.68 -10.53
CA GLU A 155 -36.15 21.07 -9.22
C GLU A 155 -35.20 19.88 -9.17
N THR A 156 -34.19 19.95 -8.31
CA THR A 156 -33.77 18.97 -7.28
C THR A 156 -32.38 19.43 -6.80
N GLN A 157 -32.32 20.29 -5.79
CA GLN A 157 -31.05 20.79 -5.25
C GLN A 157 -30.33 19.65 -4.52
N ALA A 158 -29.44 18.94 -5.23
CA ALA A 158 -28.41 18.13 -4.60
C ALA A 158 -27.46 19.09 -3.88
N VAL A 159 -27.36 18.99 -2.56
CA VAL A 159 -26.45 19.82 -1.76
C VAL A 159 -25.08 19.14 -1.80
N SER A 160 -24.08 19.78 -2.39
CA SER A 160 -22.70 19.28 -2.33
C SER A 160 -22.04 19.78 -1.04
N LEU A 161 -21.65 18.84 -0.18
CA LEU A 161 -20.79 19.12 0.97
C LEU A 161 -19.35 19.02 0.51
N LYS A 162 -18.58 20.09 0.72
CA LYS A 162 -17.17 20.16 0.31
C LYS A 162 -16.34 20.69 1.46
N TYR A 163 -15.37 19.92 1.91
CA TYR A 163 -14.50 20.27 3.03
C TYR A 163 -13.04 20.25 2.61
N GLY A 164 -12.33 21.35 2.87
CA GLY A 164 -10.88 21.43 2.78
C GLY A 164 -10.24 21.11 4.12
N CYS A 165 -9.19 20.30 4.11
CA CYS A 165 -8.44 19.92 5.31
C CYS A 165 -6.94 20.14 5.09
N ILE A 166 -6.28 20.75 6.08
CA ILE A 166 -4.81 20.84 6.12
C ILE A 166 -4.31 19.93 7.23
N VAL A 167 -3.44 19.00 6.85
CA VAL A 167 -2.81 18.04 7.76
C VAL A 167 -1.32 18.34 7.84
N GLU A 168 -0.77 18.36 9.04
CA GLU A 168 0.67 18.49 9.28
C GLU A 168 1.24 17.16 9.73
N LEU A 169 2.30 16.72 9.05
CA LEU A 169 3.14 15.60 9.45
C LEU A 169 4.37 16.14 10.17
N MET A 170 4.71 15.54 11.29
CA MET A 170 5.91 15.85 12.06
C MET A 170 6.81 14.63 12.15
N PHE A 171 8.08 14.80 11.80
CA PHE A 171 9.13 13.78 11.90
C PHE A 171 9.99 14.07 13.13
N THR A 172 9.56 13.51 14.26
CA THR A 172 10.05 13.87 15.62
C THR A 172 11.56 13.78 15.76
N LYS A 173 12.18 12.73 15.19
CA LYS A 173 13.62 12.49 15.25
C LYS A 173 14.46 13.48 14.45
N HIS A 174 13.86 14.11 13.44
CA HIS A 174 14.56 15.01 12.52
C HIS A 174 14.23 16.48 12.77
N GLY A 175 13.22 16.77 13.60
CA GLY A 175 12.76 18.14 13.84
C GLY A 175 12.14 18.80 12.61
N VAL A 176 11.71 18.01 11.63
CA VAL A 176 11.13 18.50 10.37
C VAL A 176 9.63 18.28 10.38
N SER A 177 8.88 19.21 9.80
CA SER A 177 7.45 19.06 9.55
C SER A 177 7.08 19.44 8.12
N CYS A 178 6.06 18.80 7.57
CA CYS A 178 5.47 19.17 6.28
C CYS A 178 3.95 19.24 6.40
N ARG A 179 3.31 19.99 5.49
CA ARG A 179 1.86 20.14 5.45
C ARG A 179 1.32 19.64 4.11
N GLY A 180 0.20 18.93 4.17
CA GLY A 180 -0.57 18.49 3.03
C GLY A 180 -1.98 19.08 3.08
N VAL A 181 -2.57 19.27 1.91
CA VAL A 181 -3.95 19.74 1.75
C VAL A 181 -4.77 18.65 1.08
N GLY A 182 -5.96 18.38 1.60
CA GLY A 182 -6.93 17.45 1.02
C GLY A 182 -8.30 18.12 0.90
N VAL A 183 -9.08 17.69 -0.09
CA VAL A 183 -10.48 18.09 -0.26
C VAL A 183 -11.33 16.84 -0.30
N ALA A 184 -12.42 16.83 0.47
CA ALA A 184 -13.46 15.81 0.43
C ALA A 184 -14.74 16.44 -0.10
N GLU A 185 -15.41 15.77 -1.03
CA GLU A 185 -16.67 16.20 -1.62
C GLU A 185 -17.67 15.04 -1.58
N GLU A 186 -18.89 15.32 -1.12
CA GLU A 186 -19.99 14.36 -1.03
C GLU A 186 -21.28 15.02 -1.51
N LEU A 187 -22.04 14.31 -2.36
CA LEU A 187 -23.32 14.77 -2.87
C LEU A 187 -24.44 14.23 -1.96
N LEU A 188 -25.18 15.12 -1.31
CA LEU A 188 -26.37 14.76 -0.56
C LEU A 188 -27.57 14.72 -1.49
N GLU A 189 -28.11 13.53 -1.70
CA GLU A 189 -29.44 13.35 -2.29
C GLU A 189 -30.49 13.73 -1.23
N ASN A 190 -31.29 14.76 -1.52
CA ASN A 190 -32.46 15.08 -0.72
C ASN A 190 -33.48 13.94 -0.88
N ASN A 191 -33.48 12.97 0.03
CA ASN A 191 -34.60 12.04 0.20
C ASN A 191 -35.57 12.62 1.24
N PRO A 192 -36.72 13.21 0.84
CA PRO A 192 -37.69 13.78 1.76
C PRO A 192 -38.54 12.72 2.49
N GLY A 193 -37.96 11.63 2.98
CA GLY A 193 -38.75 10.55 3.58
C GLY A 193 -37.97 9.57 4.45
N MET A 194 -37.76 9.92 5.73
CA MET A 194 -37.94 9.05 6.90
C MET A 194 -37.38 9.75 8.15
N PHE A 195 -38.15 10.68 8.68
CA PHE A 195 -38.25 10.85 10.12
C PHE A 195 -39.74 10.79 10.43
N LEU A 196 -40.19 9.63 10.90
CA LEU A 196 -41.24 9.37 11.89
C LEU A 196 -41.37 7.86 12.09
#